data_AF-A0A7M7RDF6-F1
#
_entry.id   AF-A0A7M7RDF6-F1
#
_cell.length_a   1.000
_cell.length_b   1.000
_cell.length_c   1.000
_cell.angle_alpha   90.00
_cell.angle_beta   90.00
_cell.angle_gamma   90.00
#
_symmetry.space_group_name_H-M   'P 1'
#
loop_
_entity.id
_entity.type
_entity.pdbx_description
1 polymer ?
#
loop_
_entity_poly.entity_id
_entity_poly.type
_entity_poly.pdbx_seq_one_letter_code
_entity_poly.pdbx_strand_id
1 'polypeptide(L)'
;MVKICGPKCSTCCSLLSIWGVVMLLLMGVFFRINALAFIEDVNLKEDFDQDDLDAAYTSVSNNCFIAAGIYLLFAGFSIYQYSVNKRLQYQVD
;
A
#
# COMPACT_ATOMS: atom_id res chain seq x y z
N MET A 1 17.39 -8.52 -19.64
CA MET A 1 16.58 -7.75 -18.67
C MET A 1 15.15 -8.24 -18.77
N VAL A 2 14.64 -8.88 -17.70
CA VAL A 2 13.40 -9.66 -17.76
C VAL A 2 12.20 -8.72 -17.94
N LYS A 3 11.64 -8.70 -19.16
CA LYS A 3 10.39 -7.99 -19.47
C LYS A 3 9.23 -8.89 -19.05
N ILE A 4 8.79 -8.82 -17.80
CA ILE A 4 7.76 -9.72 -17.26
C ILE A 4 6.35 -9.35 -17.75
N CYS A 5 6.05 -8.07 -18.02
CA CYS A 5 4.75 -7.66 -18.57
C CYS A 5 4.88 -6.68 -19.74
N GLY A 6 4.03 -6.86 -20.77
CA GLY A 6 3.97 -5.98 -21.93
C GLY A 6 3.51 -4.55 -21.59
N PRO A 7 3.68 -3.57 -22.50
CA PRO A 7 3.50 -2.14 -22.23
C PRO A 7 2.12 -1.77 -21.67
N LYS A 8 1.07 -2.53 -22.01
CA LYS A 8 -0.29 -2.33 -21.48
C LYS A 8 -0.47 -2.86 -20.05
N CYS A 9 0.18 -3.96 -19.70
CA CYS A 9 0.12 -4.56 -18.36
C CYS A 9 0.92 -3.75 -17.33
N SER A 10 2.05 -3.16 -17.74
CA SER A 10 2.87 -2.28 -16.87
C SER A 10 2.11 -1.03 -16.41
N THR A 11 1.29 -0.42 -17.27
CA THR A 11 0.44 0.73 -16.92
C THR A 11 -0.66 0.37 -15.94
N CYS A 12 -1.30 -0.80 -16.11
CA CYS A 12 -2.31 -1.27 -15.16
C CYS A 12 -1.71 -1.54 -13.76
N CYS A 13 -0.55 -2.19 -13.72
CA CYS A 13 0.13 -2.52 -12.47
C CYS A 13 0.62 -1.26 -11.72
N SER A 14 1.03 -0.21 -12.42
CA SER A 14 1.39 1.08 -11.81
C SER A 14 0.17 1.83 -11.27
N LEU A 15 -0.95 1.85 -11.99
CA LEU A 15 -2.22 2.45 -11.51
C LEU A 15 -2.77 1.75 -10.26
N LEU A 16 -2.80 0.42 -10.25
CA LEU A 16 -3.23 -0.37 -9.08
C LEU A 16 -2.28 -0.18 -7.90
N SER A 17 -0.97 -0.07 -8.13
CA SER A 17 0.01 0.17 -7.09
C SER A 17 -0.16 1.56 -6.47
N ILE A 18 -0.39 2.61 -7.26
CA ILE A 18 -0.67 3.97 -6.77
C ILE A 18 -1.98 3.99 -5.96
N TRP A 19 -3.03 3.36 -6.48
CA TRP A 19 -4.31 3.26 -5.77
C TRP A 19 -4.17 2.55 -4.42
N GLY A 20 -3.47 1.41 -4.39
CA GLY A 20 -3.20 0.65 -3.17
C GLY A 20 -2.44 1.47 -2.12
N VAL A 21 -1.43 2.24 -2.53
CA VAL A 21 -0.69 3.14 -1.63
C VAL A 21 -1.60 4.18 -0.99
N VAL A 22 -2.43 4.86 -1.77
CA VAL A 22 -3.33 5.91 -1.27
C VAL A 22 -4.33 5.33 -0.26
N MET A 23 -4.94 4.18 -0.58
CA MET A 23 -5.92 3.53 0.28
C MET A 23 -5.30 3.07 1.61
N LEU A 24 -4.12 2.43 1.56
CA LEU A 24 -3.41 1.96 2.75
C LEU A 24 -2.94 3.10 3.66
N LEU A 25 -2.51 4.23 3.10
CA LEU A 25 -2.13 5.40 3.89
C LEU A 25 -3.33 6.05 4.58
N LEU A 26 -4.46 6.19 3.88
CA LEU A 26 -5.69 6.70 4.48
C LEU A 26 -6.19 5.79 5.60
N MET A 27 -6.18 4.48 5.39
CA MET A 27 -6.49 3.49 6.43
C MET A 27 -5.57 3.65 7.64
N GLY A 28 -4.25 3.66 7.45
CA GLY A 28 -3.29 3.81 8.55
C GLY A 28 -3.54 5.08 9.38
N VAL A 29 -3.84 6.22 8.73
CA VAL A 29 -4.18 7.46 9.44
C VAL A 29 -5.51 7.35 10.19
N PHE A 30 -6.54 6.75 9.60
CA PHE A 30 -7.83 6.57 10.28
C PHE A 30 -7.77 5.61 11.47
N PHE A 31 -6.95 4.56 11.40
CA PHE A 31 -6.67 3.71 12.56
C PHE A 31 -5.87 4.45 13.64
N ARG A 32 -4.96 5.36 13.27
CA ARG A 32 -4.16 6.14 14.24
C ARG A 32 -4.98 7.14 15.06
N ILE A 33 -6.09 7.63 14.51
CA ILE A 33 -7.04 8.52 15.21
C ILE A 33 -8.16 7.75 15.94
N ASN A 34 -8.06 6.41 16.05
CA ASN A 34 -9.07 5.55 16.66
C ASN A 34 -10.48 5.78 16.07
N ALA A 35 -10.60 5.82 14.73
CA ALA A 35 -11.87 6.05 14.09
C ALA A 35 -12.89 4.94 14.41
N LEU A 36 -14.08 5.34 14.90
CA LEU A 36 -15.18 4.42 15.26
C LEU A 36 -15.66 3.56 14.07
N ALA A 37 -15.51 4.06 12.85
CA ALA A 37 -15.90 3.35 11.62
C ALA A 37 -15.13 2.03 11.41
N PHE A 38 -14.00 1.85 12.09
CA PHE A 38 -13.11 0.70 11.95
C PHE A 38 -13.13 -0.27 13.14
N ILE A 39 -14.09 -0.10 14.06
CA ILE A 39 -14.14 -0.94 15.26
C ILE A 39 -14.41 -2.42 14.94
N GLU A 40 -15.11 -2.70 13.84
CA GLU A 40 -15.40 -4.06 13.37
C GLU A 40 -14.17 -4.73 12.71
N ASP A 41 -13.23 -3.93 12.18
CA ASP A 41 -11.99 -4.45 11.59
C ASP A 41 -10.90 -4.76 12.65
N VAL A 42 -11.08 -4.24 13.87
CA VAL A 42 -10.19 -4.52 15.00
C VAL A 42 -10.67 -5.78 15.70
N ASN A 43 -9.79 -6.79 15.81
CA ASN A 43 -10.10 -8.01 16.56
C ASN A 43 -10.01 -7.74 18.07
N LEU A 44 -11.17 -7.49 18.67
CA LEU A 44 -11.33 -7.31 20.11
C LEU A 44 -11.80 -8.60 20.76
N LYS A 45 -11.33 -8.88 21.98
CA LYS A 45 -11.90 -9.95 22.82
C LYS A 45 -13.27 -9.47 23.36
N GLU A 46 -14.06 -10.33 24.01
CA GLU A 46 -15.36 -9.90 24.57
C GLU A 46 -15.20 -9.10 25.89
N ASP A 47 -14.12 -9.33 26.64
CA ASP A 47 -13.69 -8.53 27.78
C ASP A 47 -12.45 -7.72 27.39
N PHE A 48 -12.63 -6.45 27.04
CA PHE A 48 -11.55 -5.54 26.64
C PHE A 48 -11.67 -4.22 27.41
N ASP A 49 -10.54 -3.74 27.92
CA ASP A 49 -10.45 -2.42 28.50
C ASP A 49 -10.12 -1.37 27.43
N GLN A 50 -10.26 -0.09 27.78
CA GLN A 50 -9.96 1.01 26.86
C GLN A 50 -8.49 1.02 26.40
N ASP A 51 -7.57 0.57 27.25
CA ASP A 51 -6.15 0.43 26.89
C ASP A 51 -5.94 -0.69 25.84
N ASP A 52 -6.72 -1.78 25.90
CA ASP A 52 -6.65 -2.87 24.93
C ASP A 52 -7.16 -2.43 23.55
N LEU A 53 -8.20 -1.57 23.52
CA LEU A 53 -8.69 -0.95 22.29
C LEU A 53 -7.60 -0.14 21.60
N ASP A 54 -6.98 0.79 22.34
CA ASP A 54 -5.94 1.68 21.80
C ASP A 54 -4.72 0.89 21.31
N ALA A 55 -4.35 -0.18 22.02
CA ALA A 55 -3.28 -1.09 21.60
C ALA A 55 -3.64 -1.83 20.30
N ALA A 56 -4.88 -2.30 20.17
CA ALA A 56 -5.34 -3.02 18.99
C ALA A 56 -5.41 -2.11 17.75
N TYR A 57 -5.94 -0.89 17.89
CA TYR A 57 -5.92 0.13 16.84
C TYR A 57 -4.49 0.48 16.40
N THR A 58 -3.57 0.66 17.36
CA THR A 58 -2.17 0.97 17.09
C THR A 58 -1.48 -0.18 16.35
N SER A 59 -1.76 -1.43 16.70
CA SER A 59 -1.21 -2.62 16.04
C SER A 59 -1.65 -2.71 14.58
N VAL A 60 -2.95 -2.55 14.31
CA VAL A 60 -3.50 -2.57 12.94
C VAL A 60 -2.95 -1.40 12.12
N SER A 61 -2.94 -0.18 12.68
CA SER A 61 -2.33 1.00 12.06
C SER A 61 -0.88 0.75 11.64
N ASN A 62 -0.07 0.17 12.52
CA ASN A 62 1.33 -0.14 12.22
C ASN A 62 1.47 -1.10 11.04
N ASN A 63 0.66 -2.15 10.99
CA ASN A 63 0.68 -3.10 9.87
C ASN A 63 0.28 -2.43 8.56
N CYS A 64 -0.73 -1.55 8.58
CA CYS A 64 -1.13 -0.76 7.41
C CYS A 64 -0.01 0.16 6.92
N PHE A 65 0.70 0.85 7.83
CA PHE A 65 1.83 1.70 7.46
C PHE A 65 3.03 0.91 6.89
N ILE A 66 3.35 -0.25 7.47
CA ILE A 66 4.39 -1.14 6.94
C ILE A 66 4.00 -1.62 5.53
N ALA A 67 2.76 -2.05 5.34
CA ALA A 67 2.25 -2.45 4.02
C ALA A 67 2.33 -1.30 3.02
N ALA A 68 1.88 -0.09 3.40
CA ALA A 68 1.98 1.10 2.56
C ALA A 68 3.43 1.38 2.14
N GLY A 69 4.39 1.23 3.06
CA GLY A 69 5.82 1.34 2.77
C GLY A 69 6.31 0.30 1.74
N ILE A 70 5.89 -0.96 1.87
CA ILE A 70 6.21 -2.02 0.90
C ILE A 70 5.62 -1.67 -0.48
N TYR A 71 4.36 -1.26 -0.54
CA TYR A 71 3.71 -0.86 -1.80
C TYR A 71 4.40 0.34 -2.45
N LEU A 72 4.89 1.32 -1.67
CA LEU A 72 5.69 2.44 -2.17
C LEU A 72 7.02 1.98 -2.80
N LEU A 73 7.70 1.01 -2.18
CA LEU A 73 8.94 0.44 -2.74
C LEU A 73 8.68 -0.26 -4.08
N PHE A 74 7.62 -1.07 -4.16
CA PHE A 74 7.22 -1.72 -5.42
C PHE A 74 6.80 -0.70 -6.49
N ALA A 75 6.07 0.35 -6.11
CA ALA A 75 5.70 1.44 -7.01
C ALA A 75 6.95 2.15 -7.57
N GLY A 76 7.90 2.50 -6.70
CA GLY A 76 9.17 3.13 -7.09
C GLY A 76 9.99 2.24 -8.03
N PHE A 77 10.08 0.94 -7.73
CA PHE A 77 10.75 -0.03 -8.60
C PHE A 77 10.06 -0.17 -9.96
N SER A 78 8.73 -0.19 -10.00
CA SER A 78 7.93 -0.24 -11.23
C SER A 78 8.12 1.01 -12.09
N ILE A 79 8.12 2.21 -11.48
CA ILE A 79 8.39 3.49 -12.14
C ILE A 79 9.82 3.53 -12.70
N TYR A 80 10.79 3.03 -11.94
CA TYR A 80 12.18 2.91 -12.39
C TYR A 80 12.28 1.98 -13.61
N GLN A 81 11.68 0.79 -13.55
CA GLN A 81 11.62 -0.13 -14.70
C GLN A 81 10.91 0.47 -15.91
N TYR A 82 9.81 1.19 -15.70
CA TYR A 82 9.08 1.89 -16.77
C TYR A 82 9.97 2.93 -17.46
N SER A 83 10.71 3.73 -16.67
CA SER A 83 11.61 4.76 -17.18
C SER A 83 12.76 4.17 -18.00
N VAL A 84 13.36 3.07 -17.53
CA VAL A 84 14.42 2.35 -18.25
C VAL A 84 13.88 1.71 -19.54
N ASN A 85 12.70 1.10 -19.50
CA ASN A 85 12.06 0.51 -20.68
C ASN A 85 11.70 1.56 -21.74
N LYS A 86 11.25 2.74 -21.34
CA LYS A 86 10.96 3.86 -22.28
C LYS A 86 12.22 4.35 -22.99
N ARG A 87 13.37 4.39 -22.29
CA ARG A 87 14.67 4.74 -22.89
C ARG A 87 15.13 3.70 -23.91
N LEU A 88 14.88 2.41 -23.66
CA LEU A 88 15.22 1.33 -24.59
C LEU A 88 14.34 1.32 -25.83
N GLN A 89 13.05 1.69 -25.74
CA GLN A 89 12.21 1.79 -26.94
C GLN A 89 12.70 2.87 -27.90
N TYR A 90 13.14 4.03 -27.38
CA TYR A 90 13.69 5.11 -28.20
C TYR A 90 15.01 4.75 -28.91
N GLN A 91 15.70 3.69 -28.48
CA GLN A 91 16.96 3.23 -29.10
C GLN A 91 16.71 2.17 -30.20
N VAL A 92 15.47 1.72 -30.38
CA VAL A 92 15.09 0.68 -31.35
C VAL A 92 14.30 1.27 -32.53
N ASP A 93 13.95 2.56 -32.46
CA ASP A 93 13.45 3.38 -33.58
C ASP A 93 14.62 4.14 -34.23
#